data_AF-A0AAV0Y2E6-F1
#
_entry.id   AF-A0AAV0Y2E6-F1
#
_cell.length_a   1.000
_cell.length_b   1.000
_cell.length_c   1.000
_cell.angle_alpha   90.00
_cell.angle_beta   90.00
_cell.angle_gamma   90.00
#
_symmetry.space_group_name_H-M   'P 1'
#
loop_
_entity.id
_entity.type
_entity.pdbx_description
1 polymer ?
#
loop_
_entity_poly.entity_id
_entity_poly.type
_entity_poly.pdbx_seq_one_letter_code
_entity_poly.pdbx_strand_id
1 'polypeptide(L)'
;MINATTSNDEIEDPYMKKINIRSSEVKEFVKKDFVDLLSPETLNFFSRFSISTEFFNVDPDTWETREDYQKGLKIVKNLMVVNDVAE
;
A
#
# COMPACT_ATOMS: atom_id res chain seq x y z
N MET A 1 -13.80 33.48 27.71
CA MET A 1 -14.42 32.87 26.52
C MET A 1 -13.81 31.49 26.38
N ILE A 2 -14.61 30.45 26.52
CA ILE A 2 -14.21 29.05 26.30
C ILE A 2 -14.77 28.57 24.97
N ASN A 3 -14.06 27.59 24.38
CA ASN A 3 -14.40 26.68 23.29
C ASN A 3 -13.63 26.95 21.99
N ALA A 4 -12.95 25.99 21.36
CA ALA A 4 -12.75 24.59 21.69
C ALA A 4 -11.46 24.12 21.00
N THR A 5 -10.57 23.45 21.73
CA THR A 5 -9.62 22.53 21.11
C THR A 5 -10.45 21.34 20.68
N THR A 6 -10.88 21.29 19.42
CA THR A 6 -11.29 20.03 18.82
C THR A 6 -10.04 19.19 18.73
N SER A 7 -9.73 18.47 19.82
CA SER A 7 -8.92 17.27 19.73
C SER A 7 -9.72 16.32 18.86
N ASN A 8 -9.47 16.39 17.55
CA ASN A 8 -9.80 15.31 16.65
C ASN A 8 -8.79 14.22 17.06
N ASP A 9 -9.16 13.42 18.07
CA ASP A 9 -8.55 12.11 18.31
C ASP A 9 -8.93 11.25 17.10
N GLU A 10 -8.34 11.57 15.95
CA GLU A 10 -8.19 10.64 14.85
C GLU A 10 -7.41 9.48 15.46
N ILE A 11 -8.10 8.34 15.59
CA ILE A 11 -7.48 7.08 15.93
C ILE A 11 -6.40 6.88 14.86
N GLU A 12 -5.15 7.26 15.14
CA GLU A 12 -4.03 7.04 14.26
C GLU A 12 -3.95 5.53 14.06
N ASP A 13 -4.33 5.05 12.88
CA ASP A 13 -4.16 3.67 12.51
C ASP A 13 -2.67 3.34 12.66
N PRO A 14 -2.29 2.40 13.54
CA PRO A 14 -0.89 2.15 13.87
C PRO A 14 -0.09 1.59 12.69
N TYR A 15 -0.76 1.27 11.57
CA TYR A 15 -0.16 0.82 10.32
C TYR A 15 -0.09 1.92 9.25
N MET A 16 -0.58 3.14 9.54
CA MET A 16 -0.54 4.25 8.61
C MET A 16 0.88 4.81 8.47
N LYS A 17 1.57 4.43 7.38
CA LYS A 17 2.86 5.02 7.03
C LYS A 17 2.67 6.42 6.43
N LYS A 18 3.25 7.43 7.06
CA LYS A 18 3.29 8.80 6.52
C LYS A 18 4.37 8.93 5.46
N ILE A 19 4.03 9.48 4.29
CA ILE A 19 4.99 9.83 3.24
C ILE A 19 5.68 11.13 3.65
N ASN A 20 7.00 11.10 3.82
CA ASN A 20 7.80 12.29 4.09
C ASN A 20 8.21 12.93 2.76
N ILE A 21 7.60 14.08 2.43
CA ILE A 21 7.83 14.82 1.21
C ILE A 21 8.01 16.31 1.53
N ARG A 22 8.99 16.98 0.91
CA ARG A 22 9.16 18.43 1.05
C ARG A 22 8.12 19.16 0.22
N SER A 23 7.72 20.35 0.65
CA SER A 23 6.75 21.17 -0.10
C SER A 23 7.19 21.45 -1.55
N SER A 24 8.49 21.51 -1.81
CA SER A 24 9.06 21.67 -3.16
C SER A 24 8.85 20.45 -4.08
N GLU A 25 8.69 19.25 -3.52
CA GLU A 25 8.63 17.99 -4.25
C GLU A 25 7.19 17.56 -4.58
N VAL A 26 6.19 18.16 -3.92
CA VAL A 26 4.76 17.80 -4.08
C VAL A 26 4.32 17.84 -5.54
N LYS A 27 4.72 18.87 -6.30
CA LYS A 27 4.35 19.01 -7.72
C LYS A 27 4.86 17.87 -8.60
N GLU A 28 6.02 17.30 -8.26
CA GLU A 28 6.59 16.18 -8.99
C GLU A 28 5.96 14.87 -8.53
N PHE A 29 5.74 14.73 -7.22
CA PHE A 29 5.12 13.55 -6.63
C PHE A 29 3.70 13.30 -7.14
N VAL A 30 2.88 14.34 -7.31
CA VAL A 30 1.51 14.20 -7.86
C VAL A 30 1.50 13.67 -9.29
N LYS A 31 2.62 13.72 -10.01
CA LYS A 31 2.73 13.17 -11.38
C LYS A 31 3.14 11.70 -11.39
N LYS A 32 3.56 11.14 -10.26
CA LYS A 32 3.96 9.74 -10.14
C LYS A 32 2.75 8.84 -10.26
N ASP A 33 2.94 7.72 -10.93
CA ASP A 33 1.97 6.63 -10.96
C ASP A 33 2.21 5.66 -9.80
N PHE A 34 1.28 4.73 -9.56
CA PHE A 34 1.40 3.67 -8.56
C PHE A 34 2.73 2.90 -8.72
N VAL A 35 3.12 2.61 -9.96
CA VAL A 35 4.35 1.87 -10.26
C VAL A 35 5.61 2.60 -9.77
N ASP A 36 5.61 3.93 -9.76
CA ASP A 36 6.73 4.75 -9.26
C ASP A 36 6.85 4.73 -7.73
N LEU A 37 5.83 4.22 -7.03
CA LEU A 37 5.82 4.04 -5.58
C LEU A 37 6.32 2.65 -5.16
N LEU A 38 6.51 1.74 -6.12
CA LEU A 38 6.97 0.38 -5.85
C LEU A 38 8.49 0.35 -5.68
N SER A 39 8.94 -0.36 -4.65
CA SER A 39 10.36 -0.63 -4.48
C SER A 39 10.80 -1.82 -5.35
N PRO A 40 12.10 -1.94 -5.68
CA PRO A 40 12.63 -3.13 -6.37
C PRO A 40 12.31 -4.43 -5.63
N GLU A 41 12.29 -4.41 -4.30
CA GLU A 41 11.94 -5.54 -3.44
C GLU A 41 10.49 -5.96 -3.64
N THR A 42 9.58 -5.01 -3.87
CA THR A 42 8.17 -5.30 -4.16
C THR A 42 8.05 -6.03 -5.49
N LEU A 43 8.73 -5.56 -6.54
CA LEU A 43 8.72 -6.24 -7.84
C LEU A 43 9.35 -7.64 -7.76
N ASN A 44 10.44 -7.78 -7.00
CA ASN A 44 11.07 -9.07 -6.77
C ASN A 44 10.14 -10.04 -6.01
N PHE A 45 9.40 -9.56 -5.01
CA PHE A 45 8.38 -10.36 -4.31
C PHE A 45 7.32 -10.88 -5.28
N PHE A 46 6.77 -10.00 -6.13
CA PHE A 46 5.75 -10.39 -7.12
C PHE A 46 6.28 -11.45 -8.07
N SER A 47 7.48 -11.26 -8.61
CA SER A 47 8.16 -12.24 -9.47
C SER A 47 8.36 -13.59 -8.79
N ARG A 48 8.89 -13.61 -7.56
CA ARG A 48 9.14 -14.85 -6.79
C ARG A 48 7.89 -15.67 -6.55
N PHE A 49 6.75 -15.01 -6.34
CA PHE A 49 5.46 -15.66 -6.09
C PHE A 49 4.60 -15.81 -7.35
N SER A 50 5.13 -15.44 -8.52
CA SER A 50 4.38 -15.45 -9.79
C SER A 50 3.07 -14.66 -9.71
N ILE A 51 3.08 -13.55 -8.97
CA ILE A 51 1.98 -12.60 -8.90
C ILE A 51 2.05 -11.68 -10.11
N SER A 52 0.95 -11.62 -10.86
CA SER A 52 0.83 -10.75 -12.03
C SER A 52 1.01 -9.28 -11.65
N THR A 53 1.69 -8.51 -12.49
CA THR A 53 1.78 -7.04 -12.38
C THR A 53 0.87 -6.33 -13.39
N GLU A 54 0.13 -7.06 -14.21
CA GLU A 54 -0.72 -6.49 -15.27
C GLU A 54 -1.79 -5.55 -14.71
N PHE A 55 -2.27 -5.81 -13.49
CA PHE A 55 -3.22 -4.94 -12.81
C PHE A 55 -2.63 -3.59 -12.37
N PHE A 56 -1.31 -3.38 -12.39
CA PHE A 56 -0.72 -2.08 -12.07
C PHE A 56 -1.07 -0.99 -13.08
N ASN A 57 -1.39 -1.39 -14.32
CA ASN A 57 -1.65 -0.46 -15.42
C ASN A 57 -3.14 -0.10 -15.56
N VAL A 58 -3.97 -0.44 -14.57
CA VAL A 58 -5.40 -0.16 -14.57
C VAL A 58 -5.83 0.46 -13.25
N ASP A 59 -6.98 1.13 -13.29
CA ASP A 59 -7.52 1.85 -12.16
C ASP A 59 -7.68 0.94 -10.91
N PRO A 60 -7.13 1.34 -9.74
CA PRO A 60 -7.23 0.59 -8.49
C PRO A 60 -8.65 0.23 -8.06
N ASP A 61 -9.65 1.05 -8.40
CA ASP A 61 -11.06 0.77 -8.07
C ASP A 61 -11.58 -0.48 -8.80
N THR A 62 -10.90 -0.90 -9.87
CA THR A 62 -11.28 -2.10 -10.64
C THR A 62 -10.60 -3.38 -10.14
N TRP A 63 -9.56 -3.28 -9.31
CA TRP A 63 -8.70 -4.40 -8.94
C TRP A 63 -9.47 -5.56 -8.30
N GLU A 64 -10.42 -5.27 -7.41
CA GLU A 64 -11.22 -6.29 -6.73
C GLU A 64 -11.99 -7.21 -7.69
N THR A 65 -12.31 -6.73 -8.89
CA THR A 65 -13.03 -7.52 -9.90
C THR A 65 -12.11 -8.32 -10.82
N ARG A 66 -10.79 -8.06 -10.80
CA ARG A 66 -9.85 -8.68 -11.71
C ARG A 66 -9.29 -9.99 -11.19
N GLU A 67 -9.24 -10.98 -12.07
CA GLU A 67 -8.78 -12.33 -11.73
C GLU A 67 -7.29 -12.37 -11.35
N ASP A 68 -6.46 -11.59 -12.03
CA ASP A 68 -5.00 -11.53 -11.79
C ASP A 68 -4.67 -10.92 -10.42
N TYR A 69 -5.37 -9.86 -10.03
CA TYR A 69 -5.31 -9.28 -8.69
C TYR A 69 -5.79 -10.28 -7.62
N GLN A 70 -6.98 -10.89 -7.79
CA GLN A 70 -7.55 -11.81 -6.81
C GLN A 70 -6.66 -13.05 -6.59
N LYS A 71 -6.01 -13.57 -7.64
CA LYS A 71 -5.01 -14.64 -7.53
C LYS A 71 -3.82 -14.20 -6.69
N GLY A 72 -3.26 -13.02 -6.95
CA GLY A 72 -2.17 -12.43 -6.16
C GLY A 72 -2.54 -12.23 -4.70
N LEU A 73 -3.71 -11.63 -4.46
CA LEU A 73 -4.25 -11.39 -3.12
C LEU A 73 -4.39 -12.67 -2.31
N LYS A 74 -4.85 -13.76 -2.95
CA LYS A 74 -4.93 -15.07 -2.31
C LYS A 74 -3.53 -15.58 -1.90
N ILE A 75 -2.54 -15.46 -2.78
CA ILE A 75 -1.15 -15.85 -2.45
C ILE A 75 -0.65 -15.08 -1.23
N VAL A 76 -0.83 -13.75 -1.22
CA VAL A 76 -0.38 -12.88 -0.12
C VAL A 76 -1.11 -13.19 1.19
N LYS A 77 -2.43 -13.40 1.16
CA LYS A 77 -3.21 -13.79 2.35
C LYS A 77 -2.80 -15.15 2.90
N ASN A 78 -2.41 -16.08 2.02
CA ASN A 78 -1.97 -17.43 2.39
C ASN A 78 -0.51 -17.49 2.86
N LEU A 79 0.27 -16.44 2.64
CA LEU A 79 1.66 -16.33 3.10
C LEU A 79 1.80 -16.08 4.61
N MET A 80 0.74 -16.34 5.40
CA MET A 80 0.68 -16.08 6.85
C MET A 80 2.07 -16.08 7.46
N VAL A 81 2.50 -14.90 7.89
CA VAL A 81 3.65 -14.74 8.77
C VAL A 81 3.25 -15.46 10.05
N VAL A 82 3.50 -16.77 10.08
CA VAL A 82 3.64 -17.50 11.31
C VAL A 82 4.89 -16.91 11.94
N ASN A 83 4.71 -15.82 12.69
CA ASN A 83 5.53 -15.68 13.86
C ASN A 83 5.21 -16.92 14.68
N ASP A 84 5.98 -17.98 14.47
CA ASP A 84 6.34 -18.88 15.56
C ASP A 84 7.03 -17.95 16.56
N VAL A 85 6.23 -17.27 17.37
CA VAL A 85 6.69 -16.83 18.67
C VAL A 85 6.88 -18.14 19.43
N ALA A 86 7.99 -18.82 19.14
CA ALA A 86 8.62 -19.71 20.08
C ALA A 86 9.15 -18.79 21.21
N GLU A 87 8.21 -18.30 22.03
CA GLU A 87 8.49 -17.76 23.35
C GLU A 87 8.66 -18.91 24.35
#